data_AF-A0A9D7GC76-F1
#
_entry.id   AF-A0A9D7GC76-F1
#
_cell.length_a   1.000
_cell.length_b   1.000
_cell.length_c   1.000
_cell.angle_alpha   90.00
_cell.angle_beta   90.00
_cell.angle_gamma   90.00
#
_symmetry.space_group_name_H-M   'P 1'
#
loop_
_entity.id
_entity.type
_entity.pdbx_description
1 polymer ?
#
loop_
_entity_poly.entity_id
_entity_poly.type
_entity_poly.pdbx_seq_one_letter_code
_entity_poly.pdbx_strand_id
1 'polypeptide(L)'
;MKHARISLLTLVVLALSITRSQAQNLVPNGSFEEYITCPWTLAQVDSCVGWRTWYRTPDYFHSCSKSNLNSVPQNILVNQLPSHGDAYCGFLAALPFEDAVEILGAELAQELDIGVPIHVSLKLAAGFAGSQINYRHTCDKVGVRFTTTEQQWPFTTPLPDYAHLVLSDPIETIGEWTTLSGTFVPDSAYRYISIGRFHSWDSLQFVEVNPDGTTPGAYFLVDEVCVAYDPMDCTFPQGIGLSGIGRFDAFPNPCGAGFWIRGEVLLSMPLSAKVMNSLGQVLRERRFVGVEDRYVTMEGLPEGVYTVELMSGGRMLPPIRVVKQNL
;
A
#
# COMPACT_ATOMS: atom_id res chain seq x y z
N MET A 1 3.20 -60.62 14.67
CA MET A 1 2.31 -59.48 14.35
C MET A 1 2.02 -58.72 15.65
N LYS A 2 2.76 -57.65 15.93
CA LYS A 2 2.56 -56.82 17.12
C LYS A 2 1.59 -55.70 16.76
N HIS A 3 0.39 -55.72 17.34
CA HIS A 3 -0.62 -54.70 17.13
C HIS A 3 -0.18 -53.38 17.77
N ALA A 4 -0.06 -52.33 16.95
CA ALA A 4 0.10 -50.97 17.41
C ALA A 4 -1.19 -50.54 18.13
N ARG A 5 -1.18 -50.57 19.45
CA ARG A 5 -2.20 -49.92 20.29
C ARG A 5 -1.88 -48.43 20.31
N ILE A 6 -2.32 -47.72 19.27
CA ILE A 6 -2.34 -46.26 19.28
C ILE A 6 -3.39 -45.85 20.32
N SER A 7 -2.92 -45.26 21.42
CA SER A 7 -3.76 -44.89 22.56
C SER A 7 -4.77 -43.82 22.16
N LEU A 8 -6.05 -44.02 22.52
CA LEU A 8 -7.13 -43.06 22.25
C LEU A 8 -6.83 -41.68 22.89
N LEU A 9 -6.02 -41.65 23.96
CA LEU A 9 -5.59 -40.42 24.63
C LEU A 9 -4.70 -39.52 23.74
N THR A 10 -3.85 -40.09 22.90
CA THR A 10 -2.98 -39.31 22.01
C THR A 10 -3.77 -38.68 20.85
N LEU A 11 -4.90 -39.27 20.46
CA LEU A 11 -5.77 -38.71 19.42
C LEU A 11 -6.58 -37.51 19.93
N VAL A 12 -6.99 -37.51 21.21
CA VAL A 12 -7.75 -36.41 21.83
C VAL A 12 -6.86 -35.19 22.09
N VAL A 13 -5.60 -35.39 22.52
CA VAL A 13 -4.64 -34.28 22.73
C VAL A 13 -4.23 -33.64 21.40
N LEU A 14 -4.21 -34.38 20.28
CA LEU A 14 -3.92 -33.82 18.96
C LEU A 14 -5.12 -33.08 18.34
N ALA A 15 -6.35 -33.44 18.72
CA ALA A 15 -7.58 -32.77 18.28
C ALA A 15 -7.83 -31.42 19.00
N LEU A 16 -7.25 -31.22 20.19
CA LEU A 16 -7.33 -29.96 20.96
C LEU A 16 -6.36 -28.86 20.48
N SER A 17 -5.50 -29.16 19.48
CA SER A 17 -4.49 -28.23 18.97
C SER A 17 -4.87 -27.57 17.64
N ILE A 18 -6.10 -27.74 17.14
CA ILE A 18 -6.48 -27.36 15.75
C ILE A 18 -7.24 -26.02 15.67
N THR A 19 -7.49 -25.30 16.76
CA THR A 19 -8.25 -24.03 16.67
C THR A 19 -7.52 -22.86 17.30
N ARG A 20 -6.66 -22.21 16.50
CA ARG A 20 -6.41 -20.75 16.41
C ARG A 20 -5.34 -20.44 15.34
N SER A 21 -5.53 -20.94 14.12
CA SER A 21 -4.88 -20.36 12.93
C SER A 21 -5.89 -19.44 12.26
N GLN A 22 -6.05 -18.25 12.85
CA GLN A 22 -6.61 -17.07 12.20
C GLN A 22 -5.57 -15.97 12.42
N ALA A 23 -4.43 -16.16 11.78
CA ALA A 23 -3.42 -15.14 11.59
C ALA A 23 -3.77 -14.53 10.22
N GLN A 24 -4.60 -13.50 10.23
CA GLN A 24 -5.10 -12.79 9.06
C GLN A 24 -5.29 -11.33 9.43
N ASN A 25 -5.08 -10.43 8.47
CA ASN A 25 -5.42 -9.02 8.63
C ASN A 25 -6.86 -8.88 9.17
N LEU A 26 -7.00 -8.26 10.34
CA LEU A 26 -8.28 -8.03 11.00
C LEU A 26 -9.08 -6.90 10.35
N VAL A 27 -8.45 -6.09 9.50
CA VAL A 27 -9.13 -5.07 8.69
C VAL A 27 -9.71 -5.75 7.45
N PRO A 28 -11.04 -5.74 7.27
CA PRO A 28 -11.64 -6.27 6.05
C PRO A 28 -11.25 -5.39 4.87
N ASN A 29 -10.97 -6.00 3.72
CA ASN A 29 -10.72 -5.29 2.47
C ASN A 29 -9.71 -4.12 2.63
N GLY A 30 -8.58 -4.40 3.29
CA GLY A 30 -7.58 -3.38 3.63
C GLY A 30 -6.89 -2.71 2.43
N SER A 31 -6.91 -3.35 1.26
CA SER A 31 -6.44 -2.78 -0.01
C SER A 31 -7.58 -2.18 -0.85
N PHE A 32 -8.82 -2.16 -0.33
CA PHE A 32 -9.96 -1.50 -0.95
C PHE A 32 -10.42 -2.06 -2.32
N GLU A 33 -10.02 -3.29 -2.65
CA GLU A 33 -10.27 -3.92 -3.96
C GLU A 33 -11.68 -4.51 -4.10
N GLU A 34 -12.32 -4.87 -2.98
CA GLU A 34 -13.69 -5.36 -3.00
C GLU A 34 -14.69 -4.19 -2.99
N TYR A 35 -15.59 -4.13 -3.97
CA TYR A 35 -16.57 -3.06 -4.09
C TYR A 35 -17.97 -3.59 -4.46
N ILE A 36 -18.99 -2.84 -4.05
CA ILE A 36 -20.41 -3.12 -4.34
C ILE A 36 -20.74 -2.65 -5.75
N THR A 37 -20.39 -1.40 -6.04
CA THR A 37 -20.58 -0.76 -7.34
C THR A 37 -19.38 0.10 -7.66
N CYS A 38 -18.97 0.12 -8.92
CA CYS A 38 -17.87 0.97 -9.34
C CYS A 38 -18.21 2.45 -9.06
N PRO A 39 -17.31 3.23 -8.42
CA PRO A 39 -17.62 4.60 -8.07
C PRO A 39 -17.66 5.46 -9.35
N TRP A 40 -18.49 6.50 -9.36
CA TRP A 40 -18.72 7.39 -10.52
C TRP A 40 -18.76 8.88 -10.13
N THR A 41 -18.77 9.20 -8.84
CA THR A 41 -18.64 10.54 -8.27
C THR A 41 -17.78 10.51 -6.99
N LEU A 42 -17.41 11.69 -6.49
CA LEU A 42 -16.77 11.87 -5.18
C LEU A 42 -17.71 11.46 -4.03
N ALA A 43 -17.16 11.33 -2.83
CA ALA A 43 -17.86 10.98 -1.60
C ALA A 43 -18.54 9.59 -1.63
N GLN A 44 -17.83 8.57 -2.13
CA GLN A 44 -18.37 7.23 -2.35
C GLN A 44 -17.61 6.10 -1.64
N VAL A 45 -17.03 6.37 -0.46
CA VAL A 45 -16.42 5.31 0.37
C VAL A 45 -17.38 4.14 0.63
N ASP A 46 -18.68 4.40 0.77
CA ASP A 46 -19.69 3.36 0.97
C ASP A 46 -19.87 2.41 -0.24
N SER A 47 -19.21 2.68 -1.38
CA SER A 47 -19.11 1.74 -2.50
C SER A 47 -18.06 0.65 -2.28
N CYS A 48 -17.12 0.87 -1.36
CA CYS A 48 -16.08 -0.08 -0.97
C CYS A 48 -16.62 -1.03 0.11
N VAL A 49 -16.50 -2.34 -0.09
CA VAL A 49 -17.02 -3.34 0.85
C VAL A 49 -16.28 -3.22 2.18
N GLY A 50 -17.04 -3.14 3.28
CA GLY A 50 -16.51 -3.09 4.65
C GLY A 50 -16.07 -1.70 5.13
N TRP A 51 -16.05 -0.71 4.23
CA TRP A 51 -15.70 0.67 4.53
C TRP A 51 -16.89 1.61 4.40
N ARG A 52 -16.89 2.68 5.20
CA ARG A 52 -17.98 3.65 5.25
C ARG A 52 -17.49 5.03 5.61
N THR A 53 -18.30 6.00 5.25
CA THR A 53 -18.10 7.39 5.63
C THR A 53 -18.44 7.59 7.11
N TRP A 54 -17.47 8.00 7.92
CA TRP A 54 -17.67 8.30 9.35
C TRP A 54 -17.77 9.79 9.63
N TYR A 55 -17.10 10.61 8.82
CA TYR A 55 -17.20 12.06 8.89
C TYR A 55 -17.00 12.72 7.53
N ARG A 56 -17.90 13.66 7.21
CA ARG A 56 -17.93 14.44 5.96
C ARG A 56 -17.99 13.57 4.70
N THR A 57 -17.02 13.67 3.80
CA THR A 57 -17.12 13.20 2.40
C THR A 57 -15.83 12.57 1.86
N PRO A 58 -15.17 11.63 2.58
CA PRO A 58 -14.01 10.94 2.05
C PRO A 58 -14.35 10.23 0.74
N ASP A 59 -13.34 10.04 -0.10
CA ASP A 59 -13.50 9.56 -1.46
C ASP A 59 -13.00 8.14 -1.64
N TYR A 60 -13.59 7.46 -2.61
CA TYR A 60 -13.15 6.14 -3.06
C TYR A 60 -12.81 6.21 -4.56
N PHE A 61 -11.60 5.79 -4.89
CA PHE A 61 -11.05 5.82 -6.24
C PHE A 61 -10.81 4.40 -6.71
N HIS A 62 -11.17 4.14 -7.97
CA HIS A 62 -10.98 2.82 -8.56
C HIS A 62 -10.74 2.92 -10.07
N SER A 63 -9.84 2.09 -10.59
CA SER A 63 -9.58 1.93 -12.04
C SER A 63 -10.81 1.54 -12.88
N CYS A 64 -11.85 0.95 -12.28
CA CYS A 64 -13.07 0.61 -12.99
C CYS A 64 -13.86 1.86 -13.41
N SER A 65 -13.69 2.99 -12.70
CA SER A 65 -14.50 4.18 -12.87
C SER A 65 -14.42 4.72 -14.29
N LYS A 66 -15.58 5.14 -14.81
CA LYS A 66 -15.68 5.81 -16.12
C LYS A 66 -15.75 7.34 -15.98
N SER A 67 -15.68 7.84 -14.75
CA SER A 67 -15.73 9.25 -14.43
C SER A 67 -14.33 9.77 -14.16
N ASN A 68 -13.97 10.90 -14.77
CA ASN A 68 -12.71 11.59 -14.48
C ASN A 68 -12.65 12.18 -13.07
N LEU A 69 -13.74 12.09 -12.29
CA LEU A 69 -13.80 12.59 -10.91
C LEU A 69 -13.08 11.66 -9.93
N ASN A 70 -13.10 10.35 -10.17
CA ASN A 70 -12.62 9.34 -9.22
C ASN A 70 -11.96 8.13 -9.90
N SER A 71 -11.58 8.26 -11.17
CA SER A 71 -10.75 7.28 -11.88
C SER A 71 -9.33 7.23 -11.36
N VAL A 72 -8.67 6.11 -11.61
CA VAL A 72 -7.26 5.91 -11.29
C VAL A 72 -6.47 5.75 -12.61
N PRO A 73 -5.24 6.30 -12.73
CA PRO A 73 -4.52 7.08 -11.70
C PRO A 73 -4.92 8.55 -11.64
N GLN A 74 -5.41 9.12 -12.74
CA GLN A 74 -5.77 10.54 -12.82
C GLN A 74 -7.24 10.74 -12.45
N ASN A 75 -7.48 11.62 -11.49
CA ASN A 75 -8.80 12.13 -11.13
C ASN A 75 -8.77 13.63 -10.79
N ILE A 76 -9.88 14.16 -10.26
CA ILE A 76 -10.03 15.58 -9.95
C ILE A 76 -9.07 16.07 -8.86
N LEU A 77 -8.66 15.19 -7.93
CA LEU A 77 -7.89 15.52 -6.73
C LEU A 77 -6.42 15.11 -6.84
N VAL A 78 -6.13 14.00 -7.52
CA VAL A 78 -4.79 13.40 -7.58
C VAL A 78 -4.45 12.77 -8.94
N ASN A 79 -3.15 12.56 -9.17
CA ASN A 79 -2.62 11.63 -10.16
C ASN A 79 -1.72 10.60 -9.46
N GLN A 80 -2.31 9.51 -8.99
CA GLN A 80 -1.62 8.50 -8.19
C GLN A 80 -2.10 7.09 -8.59
N LEU A 81 -1.14 6.19 -8.83
CA LEU A 81 -1.44 4.76 -8.95
C LEU A 81 -1.63 4.15 -7.54
N PRO A 82 -2.52 3.15 -7.38
CA PRO A 82 -2.70 2.44 -6.12
C PRO A 82 -1.38 1.83 -5.63
N SER A 83 -1.25 1.65 -4.32
CA SER A 83 -0.13 0.92 -3.74
C SER A 83 -0.29 -0.57 -3.99
N HIS A 84 -1.54 -1.04 -3.92
CA HIS A 84 -1.97 -2.39 -4.25
C HIS A 84 -3.17 -2.36 -5.20
N GLY A 85 -3.25 -3.34 -6.10
CA GLY A 85 -4.43 -3.56 -6.93
C GLY A 85 -4.84 -2.36 -7.79
N ASP A 86 -6.13 -2.03 -7.73
CA ASP A 86 -6.86 -1.14 -8.63
C ASP A 86 -7.53 0.04 -7.91
N ALA A 87 -7.50 0.09 -6.58
CA ALA A 87 -8.28 1.05 -5.79
C ALA A 87 -7.50 1.65 -4.61
N TYR A 88 -7.99 2.79 -4.11
CA TYR A 88 -7.57 3.39 -2.83
C TYR A 88 -8.65 4.35 -2.34
N CYS A 89 -8.60 4.70 -1.06
CA CYS A 89 -9.43 5.78 -0.52
C CYS A 89 -8.63 7.09 -0.41
N GLY A 90 -9.34 8.22 -0.32
CA GLY A 90 -8.76 9.51 -0.02
C GLY A 90 -9.61 10.32 0.95
N PHE A 91 -8.99 11.28 1.62
CA PHE A 91 -9.65 12.13 2.59
C PHE A 91 -8.90 13.46 2.76
N LEU A 92 -9.66 14.52 3.01
CA LEU A 92 -9.15 15.82 3.41
C LEU A 92 -8.65 15.75 4.87
N ALA A 93 -7.37 16.04 5.08
CA ALA A 93 -6.80 16.12 6.42
C ALA A 93 -6.82 17.56 6.98
N ALA A 94 -6.72 18.56 6.10
CA ALA A 94 -6.67 19.96 6.52
C ALA A 94 -7.08 20.91 5.38
N LEU A 95 -7.87 21.94 5.71
CA LEU A 95 -8.12 23.11 4.87
C LEU A 95 -8.15 24.40 5.72
N PRO A 96 -7.26 25.39 5.46
CA PRO A 96 -7.00 26.54 6.36
C PRO A 96 -8.16 27.41 6.80
N PHE A 97 -9.30 27.34 6.12
CA PHE A 97 -10.45 28.21 6.41
C PHE A 97 -11.59 27.50 7.12
N GLU A 98 -11.55 26.17 7.22
CA GLU A 98 -12.67 25.37 7.73
C GLU A 98 -12.26 24.32 8.77
N ASP A 99 -10.96 24.15 9.03
CA ASP A 99 -10.38 22.95 9.68
C ASP A 99 -11.10 21.68 9.17
N ALA A 100 -11.28 21.63 7.84
CA ALA A 100 -12.08 20.61 7.21
C ALA A 100 -11.33 19.28 7.22
N VAL A 101 -12.00 18.26 7.73
CA VAL A 101 -11.43 16.95 8.01
C VAL A 101 -12.45 15.89 7.61
N GLU A 102 -11.94 14.83 7.01
CA GLU A 102 -12.71 13.66 6.61
C GLU A 102 -12.19 12.41 7.31
N ILE A 103 -13.13 11.51 7.62
CA ILE A 103 -12.82 10.26 8.30
C ILE A 103 -13.60 9.13 7.63
N LEU A 104 -12.87 8.08 7.25
CA LEU A 104 -13.41 6.80 6.86
C LEU A 104 -13.21 5.79 7.99
N GLY A 105 -14.10 4.79 8.07
CA GLY A 105 -13.99 3.76 9.09
C GLY A 105 -14.51 2.40 8.64
N ALA A 106 -14.07 1.38 9.35
CA ALA A 106 -14.42 -0.02 9.12
C ALA A 106 -14.62 -0.75 10.44
N GLU A 107 -15.41 -1.82 10.40
CA GLU A 107 -15.52 -2.78 11.49
C GLU A 107 -14.42 -3.84 11.36
N LEU A 108 -13.72 -4.15 12.44
CA LEU A 108 -12.72 -5.21 12.45
C LEU A 108 -13.39 -6.58 12.42
N ALA A 109 -12.72 -7.58 11.84
CA ALA A 109 -13.21 -8.96 11.77
C ALA A 109 -13.56 -9.52 13.17
N GLN A 110 -12.80 -9.12 14.19
CA GLN A 110 -13.05 -9.44 15.59
C GLN A 110 -12.72 -8.23 16.49
N GLU A 111 -13.19 -8.27 17.74
CA GLU A 111 -12.70 -7.34 18.77
C GLU A 111 -11.22 -7.60 19.05
N LEU A 112 -10.50 -6.53 19.41
CA LEU A 112 -9.11 -6.64 19.86
C LEU A 112 -9.03 -7.17 21.29
N ASP A 113 -8.07 -8.07 21.54
CA ASP A 113 -7.82 -8.63 22.85
C ASP A 113 -7.09 -7.59 23.73
N ILE A 114 -7.70 -7.25 24.87
CA ILE A 114 -7.15 -6.28 25.82
C ILE A 114 -5.78 -6.76 26.32
N GLY A 115 -4.78 -5.88 26.26
CA GLY A 115 -3.42 -6.14 26.74
C GLY A 115 -2.56 -6.99 25.79
N VAL A 116 -3.09 -7.44 24.65
CA VAL A 116 -2.34 -8.22 23.66
C VAL A 116 -1.82 -7.27 22.57
N PRO A 117 -0.49 -7.12 22.40
CA PRO A 117 0.05 -6.23 21.37
C PRO A 117 -0.42 -6.62 19.97
N ILE A 118 -0.78 -5.61 19.19
CA ILE A 118 -1.10 -5.74 17.76
C ILE A 118 -0.15 -4.88 16.93
N HIS A 119 0.14 -5.34 15.72
CA HIS A 119 0.76 -4.56 14.67
C HIS A 119 -0.33 -3.80 13.88
N VAL A 120 -0.05 -2.55 13.56
CA VAL A 120 -0.88 -1.70 12.72
C VAL A 120 -0.02 -1.12 11.61
N SER A 121 -0.47 -1.20 10.36
CA SER A 121 0.21 -0.59 9.21
C SER A 121 -0.78 -0.03 8.19
N LEU A 122 -0.38 1.01 7.47
CA LEU A 122 -1.09 1.56 6.33
C LEU A 122 -0.12 2.28 5.40
N LYS A 123 -0.46 2.36 4.11
CA LYS A 123 0.22 3.21 3.14
C LYS A 123 -0.51 4.55 3.04
N LEU A 124 0.25 5.63 3.08
CA LEU A 124 -0.25 7.00 2.94
C LEU A 124 0.50 7.71 1.81
N ALA A 125 -0.19 8.49 1.01
CA ALA A 125 0.42 9.37 0.02
C ALA A 125 -0.22 10.77 0.09
N ALA A 126 0.58 11.80 -0.15
CA ALA A 126 0.06 13.16 -0.29
C ALA A 126 -0.66 13.30 -1.63
N GLY A 127 -1.87 13.86 -1.60
CA GLY A 127 -2.66 14.13 -2.79
C GLY A 127 -2.05 15.25 -3.62
N PHE A 128 -1.68 14.96 -4.87
CA PHE A 128 -0.99 15.88 -5.76
C PHE A 128 -1.40 15.63 -7.22
N ALA A 129 -1.29 16.67 -8.05
CA ALA A 129 -1.52 16.64 -9.51
C ALA A 129 -2.92 16.18 -9.92
N GLY A 130 -3.95 16.56 -9.15
CA GLY A 130 -5.33 16.43 -9.59
C GLY A 130 -5.62 17.27 -10.84
N SER A 131 -6.59 16.82 -11.64
CA SER A 131 -6.89 17.46 -12.92
C SER A 131 -7.60 18.81 -12.77
N GLN A 132 -8.17 19.10 -11.60
CA GLN A 132 -8.83 20.39 -11.33
C GLN A 132 -8.47 20.95 -9.95
N ILE A 133 -8.29 20.09 -8.94
CA ILE A 133 -7.88 20.48 -7.60
C ILE A 133 -6.43 20.02 -7.42
N ASN A 134 -5.57 20.95 -7.01
CA ASN A 134 -4.16 20.65 -6.78
C ASN A 134 -3.73 21.16 -5.41
N TYR A 135 -3.57 20.24 -4.46
CA TYR A 135 -3.18 20.56 -3.09
C TYR A 135 -1.71 20.97 -3.02
N ARG A 136 -1.45 21.98 -2.19
CA ARG A 136 -0.12 22.59 -2.02
C ARG A 136 0.66 21.98 -0.86
N HIS A 137 -0.04 21.56 0.19
CA HIS A 137 0.57 21.17 1.45
C HIS A 137 0.30 19.70 1.79
N THR A 138 1.15 19.19 2.68
CA THR A 138 0.93 18.00 3.49
C THR A 138 0.87 18.42 4.97
N CYS A 139 0.51 17.51 5.87
CA CYS A 139 0.61 17.74 7.31
C CYS A 139 0.99 16.47 8.08
N ASP A 140 1.38 16.63 9.35
CA ASP A 140 1.55 15.52 10.28
C ASP A 140 0.18 15.06 10.85
N LYS A 141 0.21 14.11 11.78
CA LYS A 141 -0.93 13.72 12.63
C LYS A 141 -2.16 13.12 11.96
N VAL A 142 -2.07 12.82 10.66
CA VAL A 142 -2.93 11.81 10.02
C VAL A 142 -2.61 10.44 10.63
N GLY A 143 -3.63 9.64 10.88
CA GLY A 143 -3.42 8.39 11.59
C GLY A 143 -4.66 7.52 11.76
N VAL A 144 -4.54 6.60 12.70
CA VAL A 144 -5.51 5.56 13.02
C VAL A 144 -6.06 5.76 14.42
N ARG A 145 -7.38 5.64 14.56
CA ARG A 145 -8.06 5.60 15.85
C ARG A 145 -8.97 4.37 15.95
N PHE A 146 -8.87 3.66 17.05
CA PHE A 146 -9.73 2.55 17.41
C PHE A 146 -10.90 2.99 18.29
N THR A 147 -12.06 2.36 18.10
CA THR A 147 -13.26 2.60 18.92
C THR A 147 -14.01 1.31 19.24
N THR A 148 -14.72 1.28 20.37
CA THR A 148 -15.55 0.15 20.79
C THR A 148 -16.96 0.20 20.19
N THR A 149 -17.35 1.35 19.65
CA THR A 149 -18.65 1.60 19.03
C THR A 149 -18.46 2.29 17.68
N GLU A 150 -19.30 1.97 16.71
CA GLU A 150 -19.32 2.65 15.43
C GLU A 150 -19.52 4.16 15.65
N GLN A 151 -18.78 4.97 14.89
CA GLN A 151 -18.96 6.43 14.90
C GLN A 151 -19.59 6.87 13.59
N GLN A 152 -20.67 7.63 13.69
CA GLN A 152 -21.19 8.43 12.60
C GLN A 152 -21.39 9.84 13.14
N TRP A 153 -20.48 10.73 12.81
CA TRP A 153 -20.52 12.09 13.33
C TRP A 153 -21.38 12.96 12.41
N PRO A 154 -22.44 13.58 12.92
CA PRO A 154 -23.10 14.67 12.21
C PRO A 154 -22.05 15.73 11.84
N PHE A 155 -22.20 16.33 10.65
CA PHE A 155 -21.47 17.54 10.29
C PHE A 155 -21.54 18.52 11.45
N THR A 156 -20.39 19.06 11.89
CA THR A 156 -20.16 19.93 13.07
C THR A 156 -19.87 19.25 14.41
N THR A 157 -19.74 17.93 14.50
CA THR A 157 -19.34 17.31 15.76
C THR A 157 -17.86 17.57 16.06
N PRO A 158 -17.49 18.06 17.26
CA PRO A 158 -16.09 18.13 17.66
C PRO A 158 -15.48 16.74 17.65
N LEU A 159 -14.40 16.57 16.90
CA LEU A 159 -13.68 15.30 16.84
C LEU A 159 -12.83 15.12 18.11
N PRO A 160 -12.65 13.87 18.58
CA PRO A 160 -11.72 13.59 19.66
C PRO A 160 -10.28 13.99 19.27
N ASP A 161 -9.57 14.68 20.15
CA ASP A 161 -8.21 15.21 19.90
C ASP A 161 -7.11 14.16 20.18
N TYR A 162 -7.29 12.93 19.70
CA TYR A 162 -6.29 11.87 19.84
C TYR A 162 -6.44 10.77 18.79
N ALA A 163 -5.33 10.09 18.50
CA ALA A 163 -5.27 8.87 17.69
C ALA A 163 -4.29 7.87 18.34
N HIS A 164 -4.42 6.59 18.01
CA HIS A 164 -3.60 5.51 18.58
C HIS A 164 -2.29 5.31 17.81
N LEU A 165 -2.27 5.68 16.54
CA LEU A 165 -1.08 5.71 15.69
C LEU A 165 -1.17 6.94 14.79
N VAL A 166 -0.10 7.72 14.69
CA VAL A 166 -0.06 8.94 13.87
C VAL A 166 1.23 9.05 13.09
N LEU A 167 1.14 9.71 11.95
CA LEU A 167 2.28 10.21 11.21
C LEU A 167 2.97 11.31 12.03
N SER A 168 4.21 11.09 12.45
CA SER A 168 4.97 12.05 13.27
C SER A 168 5.44 13.27 12.49
N ASP A 169 5.82 13.07 11.24
CA ASP A 169 6.37 14.10 10.35
C ASP A 169 5.60 14.14 9.03
N PRO A 170 5.33 15.32 8.45
CA PRO A 170 4.59 15.41 7.20
C PRO A 170 5.26 14.65 6.04
N ILE A 171 4.47 14.09 5.11
CA ILE A 171 5.00 13.38 3.94
C ILE A 171 5.57 14.40 2.93
N GLU A 172 6.89 14.49 2.82
CA GLU A 172 7.54 15.43 1.91
C GLU A 172 7.73 14.91 0.47
N THR A 173 7.72 13.59 0.28
CA THR A 173 7.92 12.99 -1.06
C THR A 173 6.58 12.76 -1.76
N ILE A 174 6.40 13.44 -2.89
CA ILE A 174 5.19 13.35 -3.72
C ILE A 174 5.27 12.20 -4.73
N GLY A 175 4.12 11.59 -5.05
CA GLY A 175 4.03 10.50 -6.03
C GLY A 175 4.44 9.12 -5.50
N GLU A 176 4.83 9.04 -4.23
CA GLU A 176 5.24 7.81 -3.54
C GLU A 176 4.35 7.51 -2.34
N TRP A 177 4.21 6.22 -2.03
CA TRP A 177 3.49 5.74 -0.87
C TRP A 177 4.44 5.58 0.32
N THR A 178 4.17 6.29 1.40
CA THR A 178 4.87 6.19 2.69
C THR A 178 4.16 5.17 3.57
N THR A 179 4.93 4.36 4.31
CA THR A 179 4.34 3.40 5.26
C THR A 179 4.28 4.01 6.65
N LEU A 180 3.07 4.12 7.21
CA LEU A 180 2.87 4.37 8.63
C LEU A 180 2.66 3.01 9.30
N SER A 181 3.47 2.68 10.31
CA SER A 181 3.32 1.43 11.04
C SER A 181 3.74 1.56 12.50
N GLY A 182 3.16 0.74 13.37
CA GLY A 182 3.53 0.70 14.78
C GLY A 182 2.95 -0.50 15.51
N THR A 183 3.27 -0.59 16.79
CA THR A 183 2.67 -1.56 17.72
C THR A 183 1.75 -0.82 18.67
N PHE A 184 0.54 -1.32 18.84
CA PHE A 184 -0.44 -0.79 19.79
C PHE A 184 -0.83 -1.89 20.79
N VAL A 185 -0.99 -1.53 22.06
CA VAL A 185 -1.49 -2.43 23.10
C VAL A 185 -2.91 -1.98 23.46
N PRO A 186 -3.96 -2.70 23.02
CA PRO A 186 -5.35 -2.34 23.30
C PRO A 186 -5.64 -2.27 24.80
N ASP A 187 -6.21 -1.17 25.25
CA ASP A 187 -6.72 -0.98 26.62
C ASP A 187 -8.22 -1.28 26.74
N SER A 188 -8.89 -1.50 25.62
CA SER A 188 -10.32 -1.80 25.48
C SER A 188 -10.54 -2.84 24.38
N ALA A 189 -11.70 -3.49 24.40
CA ALA A 189 -12.15 -4.42 23.34
C ALA A 189 -12.60 -3.63 22.10
N TYR A 190 -11.65 -2.98 21.42
CA TYR A 190 -11.94 -2.17 20.25
C TYR A 190 -12.51 -3.03 19.11
N ARG A 191 -13.57 -2.54 18.47
CA ARG A 191 -14.31 -3.23 17.40
C ARG A 191 -14.19 -2.55 16.04
N TYR A 192 -13.74 -1.30 16.01
CA TYR A 192 -13.70 -0.50 14.80
C TYR A 192 -12.38 0.25 14.65
N ILE A 193 -12.01 0.49 13.41
CA ILE A 193 -10.87 1.30 12.99
C ILE A 193 -11.38 2.52 12.21
N SER A 194 -10.73 3.66 12.40
CA SER A 194 -10.99 4.88 11.65
C SER A 194 -9.69 5.55 11.25
N ILE A 195 -9.70 6.16 10.07
CA ILE A 195 -8.53 6.77 9.43
C ILE A 195 -8.86 8.21 9.07
N GLY A 196 -7.96 9.13 9.40
CA GLY A 196 -8.11 10.55 9.15
C GLY A 196 -7.17 11.36 10.03
N ARG A 197 -7.46 12.65 10.18
CA ARG A 197 -6.80 13.52 11.16
C ARG A 197 -7.74 13.73 12.34
N PHE A 198 -7.28 13.45 13.56
CA PHE A 198 -8.07 13.61 14.79
C PHE A 198 -7.64 14.85 15.59
N HIS A 199 -6.41 15.30 15.39
CA HIS A 199 -5.80 16.36 16.18
C HIS A 199 -6.19 17.76 15.71
N SER A 200 -6.38 18.69 16.66
CA SER A 200 -6.73 20.08 16.36
C SER A 200 -5.75 20.80 15.41
N TRP A 201 -6.29 21.72 14.60
CA TRP A 201 -5.55 22.55 13.63
C TRP A 201 -4.26 23.15 14.20
N ASP A 202 -4.34 23.77 15.37
CA ASP A 202 -3.23 24.49 16.01
C ASP A 202 -2.05 23.58 16.39
N SER A 203 -2.29 22.28 16.42
CA SER A 203 -1.26 21.30 16.74
C SER A 203 -0.52 20.77 15.51
N LEU A 204 -1.00 21.06 14.29
CA LEU A 204 -0.45 20.50 13.05
C LEU A 204 0.84 21.19 12.63
N GLN A 205 1.74 20.43 12.03
CA GLN A 205 2.85 20.92 11.25
C GLN A 205 2.53 20.76 9.76
N PHE A 206 2.73 21.82 8.99
CA PHE A 206 2.48 21.83 7.55
C PHE A 206 3.80 21.96 6.78
N VAL A 207 3.89 21.25 5.67
CA VAL A 207 5.00 21.39 4.72
C VAL A 207 4.43 21.65 3.32
N GLU A 208 4.98 22.62 2.62
CA GLU A 208 4.69 22.84 1.20
C GLU A 208 5.46 21.80 0.38
N VAL A 209 4.72 20.96 -0.34
CA VAL A 209 5.27 19.87 -1.18
C VAL A 209 4.97 20.08 -2.66
N ASN A 210 4.08 21.02 -2.96
CA ASN A 210 3.70 21.39 -4.31
C ASN A 210 3.53 22.91 -4.43
N PRO A 211 4.61 23.63 -4.78
CA PRO A 211 4.58 25.10 -4.93
C PRO A 211 3.58 25.59 -5.98
N ASP A 212 3.30 24.78 -7.00
CA ASP A 212 2.33 25.08 -8.07
C ASP A 212 0.87 24.76 -7.68
N GLY A 213 0.65 24.20 -6.48
CA GLY A 213 -0.67 23.88 -5.95
C GLY A 213 -1.48 25.13 -5.67
N THR A 214 -2.73 25.18 -6.13
CA THR A 214 -3.63 26.32 -5.92
C THR A 214 -4.51 26.17 -4.68
N THR A 215 -4.61 24.95 -4.14
CA THR A 215 -5.45 24.65 -2.96
C THR A 215 -4.55 24.55 -1.72
N PRO A 216 -4.68 25.46 -0.72
CA PRO A 216 -3.74 25.54 0.40
C PRO A 216 -3.99 24.49 1.50
N GLY A 217 -4.64 23.36 1.17
CA GLY A 217 -4.94 22.28 2.11
C GLY A 217 -3.99 21.09 1.96
N ALA A 218 -4.26 20.06 2.77
CA ALA A 218 -3.63 18.75 2.69
C ALA A 218 -4.69 17.65 2.50
N TYR A 219 -4.51 16.86 1.45
CA TYR A 219 -5.34 15.72 1.12
C TYR A 219 -4.47 14.48 1.13
N PHE A 220 -4.97 13.38 1.68
CA PHE A 220 -4.22 12.14 1.82
C PHE A 220 -4.95 11.00 1.11
N LEU A 221 -4.15 10.11 0.54
CA LEU A 221 -4.59 8.82 0.04
C LEU A 221 -4.20 7.75 1.04
N VAL A 222 -5.01 6.69 1.13
CA VAL A 222 -4.74 5.52 1.97
C VAL A 222 -4.98 4.22 1.22
N ASP A 223 -4.07 3.28 1.42
CA ASP A 223 -4.08 1.94 0.86
C ASP A 223 -3.41 0.95 1.85
N GLU A 224 -3.54 -0.35 1.63
CA GLU A 224 -2.87 -1.43 2.37
C GLU A 224 -3.02 -1.32 3.91
N VAL A 225 -4.25 -1.12 4.39
CA VAL A 225 -4.55 -0.99 5.82
C VAL A 225 -4.57 -2.36 6.49
N CYS A 226 -3.73 -2.55 7.49
CA CYS A 226 -3.66 -3.78 8.25
C CYS A 226 -3.64 -3.59 9.77
N VAL A 227 -4.34 -4.49 10.45
CA VAL A 227 -4.25 -4.72 11.89
C VAL A 227 -4.11 -6.21 12.12
N ALA A 228 -3.06 -6.66 12.80
CA ALA A 228 -2.84 -8.08 13.06
C ALA A 228 -2.07 -8.33 14.36
N TYR A 229 -2.17 -9.54 14.90
CA TYR A 229 -1.35 -9.95 16.06
C TYR A 229 0.07 -10.35 15.65
N ASP A 230 0.23 -10.95 14.46
CA ASP A 230 1.54 -11.21 13.87
C ASP A 230 1.80 -10.18 12.74
N PRO A 231 2.90 -9.41 12.79
CA PRO A 231 3.25 -8.49 11.71
C PRO A 231 3.34 -9.16 10.32
N MET A 232 3.62 -10.47 10.25
CA MET A 232 3.67 -11.20 8.99
C MET A 232 2.31 -11.33 8.29
N ASP A 233 1.22 -11.15 9.02
CA ASP A 233 -0.13 -11.12 8.46
C ASP A 233 -0.46 -9.79 7.78
N CYS A 234 0.34 -8.74 8.02
CA CYS A 234 0.28 -7.46 7.32
C CYS A 234 1.08 -7.49 6.02
N THR A 235 0.83 -8.53 5.23
CA THR A 235 1.34 -8.65 3.88
C THR A 235 0.20 -8.48 2.89
N PHE A 236 0.40 -7.57 1.94
CA PHE A 236 -0.45 -7.44 0.76
C PHE A 236 0.32 -8.05 -0.40
N PRO A 237 0.28 -9.40 -0.57
CA PRO A 237 0.89 -10.00 -1.74
C PRO A 237 0.22 -9.35 -2.94
N GLN A 238 1.02 -8.71 -3.79
CA GLN A 238 0.52 -8.30 -5.09
C GLN A 238 0.03 -9.58 -5.75
N GLY A 239 -1.28 -9.62 -6.01
CA GLY A 239 -1.88 -10.77 -6.66
C GLY A 239 -1.06 -11.08 -7.91
N ILE A 240 -0.94 -12.36 -8.26
CA ILE A 240 -0.55 -12.76 -9.60
C ILE A 240 -1.74 -12.41 -10.53
N GLY A 241 -2.06 -11.12 -10.59
CA GLY A 241 -3.04 -10.47 -11.43
C GLY A 241 -2.24 -9.65 -12.43
N LEU A 242 -1.77 -10.32 -13.47
CA LEU A 242 -1.12 -9.70 -14.61
C LEU A 242 -2.12 -8.78 -15.30
N SER A 243 -1.95 -7.47 -15.14
CA SER A 243 -2.36 -6.46 -16.12
C SER A 243 -1.58 -5.17 -15.89
N GLY A 244 -0.38 -5.05 -16.47
CA GLY A 244 0.21 -3.74 -16.77
C GLY A 244 1.68 -3.49 -16.43
N ILE A 245 2.35 -4.31 -15.60
CA ILE A 245 3.82 -4.28 -15.53
C ILE A 245 4.33 -5.19 -16.65
N GLY A 246 4.88 -4.59 -17.71
CA GLY A 246 5.53 -5.34 -18.78
C GLY A 246 6.51 -6.33 -18.17
N ARG A 247 6.22 -7.62 -18.30
CA ARG A 247 7.11 -8.67 -17.81
C ARG A 247 8.42 -8.53 -18.57
N PHE A 248 9.50 -8.25 -17.86
CA PHE A 248 10.81 -8.22 -18.47
C PHE A 248 11.41 -9.63 -18.51
N ASP A 249 12.03 -9.97 -19.63
CA ASP A 249 12.71 -11.24 -19.83
C ASP A 249 14.11 -11.04 -20.43
N ALA A 250 15.00 -11.99 -20.14
CA ALA A 250 16.33 -12.04 -20.72
C ALA A 250 16.33 -13.02 -21.89
N PHE A 251 16.84 -12.59 -23.04
CA PHE A 251 17.02 -13.45 -24.20
C PHE A 251 18.41 -13.20 -24.81
N PRO A 252 19.16 -14.24 -25.24
CA PRO A 252 18.92 -15.64 -24.94
C PRO A 252 19.12 -15.90 -23.43
N ASN A 253 18.43 -16.91 -22.91
CA ASN A 253 18.60 -17.39 -21.54
C ASN A 253 18.33 -18.90 -21.52
N PRO A 254 19.35 -19.77 -21.44
CA PRO A 254 20.75 -19.48 -21.09
C PRO A 254 21.50 -18.57 -22.09
N CYS A 255 22.48 -17.83 -21.59
CA CYS A 255 23.32 -16.91 -22.36
C CYS A 255 24.81 -17.30 -22.33
N GLY A 256 25.53 -17.01 -23.41
CA GLY A 256 26.98 -17.14 -23.50
C GLY A 256 27.68 -15.82 -23.18
N ALA A 257 27.83 -14.96 -24.20
CA ALA A 257 28.47 -13.65 -24.08
C ALA A 257 27.63 -12.60 -23.32
N GLY A 258 26.30 -12.74 -23.30
CA GLY A 258 25.38 -11.81 -22.66
C GLY A 258 23.94 -12.00 -23.14
N PHE A 259 23.03 -11.15 -22.66
CA PHE A 259 21.60 -11.22 -22.94
C PHE A 259 21.01 -9.83 -23.20
N TRP A 260 19.90 -9.77 -23.95
CA TRP A 260 19.05 -8.62 -24.12
C TRP A 260 17.90 -8.65 -23.11
N ILE A 261 17.60 -7.51 -22.49
CA ILE A 261 16.39 -7.30 -21.68
C ILE A 261 15.25 -6.91 -22.61
N ARG A 262 14.20 -7.74 -22.67
CA ARG A 262 12.97 -7.54 -23.44
C ARG A 262 11.83 -7.15 -22.50
N GLY A 263 10.86 -6.38 -23.00
CA GLY A 263 9.67 -5.92 -22.26
C GLY A 263 8.93 -4.83 -23.05
N GLU A 264 7.59 -4.91 -23.09
CA GLU A 264 6.76 -4.07 -23.99
C GLU A 264 6.52 -2.63 -23.50
N VAL A 265 6.72 -2.36 -22.22
CA VAL A 265 6.34 -1.08 -21.61
C VAL A 265 7.57 -0.44 -20.99
N LEU A 266 7.76 0.87 -21.21
CA LEU A 266 8.86 1.73 -20.75
C LEU A 266 10.00 1.98 -21.75
N LEU A 267 9.73 2.15 -23.05
CA LEU A 267 10.74 2.64 -24.01
C LEU A 267 11.15 4.12 -23.81
N SER A 268 10.49 4.85 -22.91
CA SER A 268 10.74 6.27 -22.63
C SER A 268 11.36 6.58 -21.27
N MET A 269 11.43 5.62 -20.35
CA MET A 269 12.00 5.82 -19.00
C MET A 269 13.41 5.23 -18.89
N PRO A 270 14.32 5.86 -18.10
CA PRO A 270 15.60 5.26 -17.79
C PRO A 270 15.42 3.89 -17.12
N LEU A 271 16.25 2.92 -17.50
CA LEU A 271 16.29 1.58 -16.90
C LEU A 271 17.68 1.35 -16.30
N SER A 272 17.76 0.83 -15.09
CA SER A 272 19.00 0.32 -14.50
C SER A 272 18.87 -1.19 -14.34
N ALA A 273 19.93 -1.92 -14.67
CA ALA A 273 20.04 -3.36 -14.49
C ALA A 273 21.29 -3.71 -13.68
N LYS A 274 21.12 -4.40 -12.56
CA LYS A 274 22.21 -4.92 -11.73
C LYS A 274 22.24 -6.44 -11.77
N VAL A 275 23.35 -7.01 -12.24
CA VAL A 275 23.58 -8.47 -12.23
C VAL A 275 24.23 -8.85 -10.91
N MET A 276 23.63 -9.81 -10.22
CA MET A 276 24.06 -10.27 -8.90
C MET A 276 24.27 -11.78 -8.86
N ASN A 277 25.22 -12.23 -8.05
CA ASN A 277 25.37 -13.64 -7.72
C ASN A 277 24.37 -14.10 -6.64
N SER A 278 24.40 -15.39 -6.28
CA SER A 278 23.53 -15.97 -5.25
C SER A 278 23.74 -15.43 -3.84
N LEU A 279 24.81 -14.66 -3.60
CA LEU A 279 25.10 -13.99 -2.33
C LEU A 279 24.63 -12.53 -2.33
N GLY A 280 23.97 -12.06 -3.39
CA GLY A 280 23.51 -10.67 -3.54
C GLY A 280 24.61 -9.68 -3.88
N GLN A 281 25.83 -10.13 -4.20
CA GLN A 281 26.92 -9.23 -4.59
C GLN A 281 26.69 -8.74 -6.02
N VAL A 282 26.76 -7.43 -6.23
CA VAL A 282 26.65 -6.81 -7.55
C VAL A 282 27.93 -7.07 -8.34
N LEU A 283 27.81 -7.80 -9.44
CA LEU A 283 28.90 -8.13 -10.36
C LEU A 283 28.93 -7.24 -11.59
N ARG A 284 27.80 -6.61 -11.92
CA ARG A 284 27.66 -5.69 -13.05
C ARG A 284 26.49 -4.74 -12.84
N GLU A 285 26.62 -3.50 -13.28
CA GLU A 285 25.52 -2.54 -13.36
C GLU A 285 25.55 -1.89 -14.76
N ARG A 286 24.38 -1.76 -15.40
CA ARG A 286 24.22 -1.02 -16.64
C ARG A 286 22.98 -0.13 -16.54
N ARG A 287 23.12 1.12 -16.96
CA ARG A 287 22.00 2.07 -17.12
C ARG A 287 21.73 2.28 -18.59
N PHE A 288 20.45 2.38 -18.94
CA PHE A 288 19.93 2.60 -20.28
C PHE A 288 19.13 3.89 -20.28
N VAL A 289 19.38 4.76 -21.25
CA VAL A 289 18.66 6.03 -21.42
C VAL A 289 18.03 6.04 -22.82
N GLY A 290 16.73 6.31 -22.91
CA GLY A 290 16.01 6.33 -24.19
C GLY A 290 15.84 4.96 -24.85
N VAL A 291 15.98 4.91 -26.18
CA VAL A 291 15.68 3.74 -27.04
C VAL A 291 16.91 2.84 -27.29
N GLU A 292 17.94 2.92 -26.44
CA GLU A 292 19.16 2.12 -26.61
C GLU A 292 18.93 0.60 -26.51
N ASP A 293 19.76 -0.17 -27.21
CA ASP A 293 19.79 -1.63 -27.12
C ASP A 293 20.09 -2.09 -25.70
N ARG A 294 19.11 -2.77 -25.08
CA ARG A 294 19.13 -3.20 -23.67
C ARG A 294 19.97 -4.45 -23.40
N TYR A 295 21.15 -4.51 -23.97
CA TYR A 295 22.08 -5.64 -23.84
C TYR A 295 22.85 -5.62 -22.51
N VAL A 296 23.12 -6.76 -21.90
CA VAL A 296 23.98 -6.88 -20.72
C VAL A 296 25.01 -7.96 -21.00
N THR A 297 26.27 -7.56 -21.10
CA THR A 297 27.39 -8.51 -21.26
C THR A 297 27.57 -9.33 -19.98
N MET A 298 27.81 -10.63 -20.14
CA MET A 298 28.17 -11.58 -19.08
C MET A 298 29.63 -12.02 -19.18
N GLU A 299 30.43 -11.37 -20.04
CA GLU A 299 31.85 -11.70 -20.24
C GLU A 299 32.66 -11.59 -18.94
N GLY A 300 33.52 -12.57 -18.69
CA GLY A 300 34.33 -12.64 -17.47
C GLY A 300 33.59 -13.14 -16.21
N LEU A 301 32.29 -13.40 -16.27
CA LEU A 301 31.55 -14.03 -15.16
C LEU A 301 31.56 -15.56 -15.29
N PRO A 302 31.64 -16.33 -14.20
CA PRO A 302 31.62 -17.81 -14.26
C PRO A 302 30.25 -18.36 -14.70
N GLU A 303 30.19 -19.60 -15.13
CA GLU A 303 28.90 -20.29 -15.35
C GLU A 303 28.08 -20.32 -14.06
N GLY A 304 26.77 -20.14 -14.18
CA GLY A 304 25.90 -20.11 -13.00
C GLY A 304 24.59 -19.40 -13.21
N VAL A 305 23.83 -19.29 -12.12
CA VAL A 305 22.55 -18.58 -12.07
C VAL A 305 22.78 -17.21 -11.44
N TYR A 306 22.28 -16.19 -12.11
CA TYR A 306 22.37 -14.80 -11.71
C TYR A 306 20.97 -14.20 -11.57
N THR A 307 20.84 -13.25 -10.66
CA THR A 307 19.65 -12.42 -10.52
C THR A 307 19.94 -11.07 -11.13
N VAL A 308 19.03 -10.56 -11.96
CA VAL A 308 19.11 -9.22 -12.55
C VAL A 308 18.04 -8.37 -11.92
N GLU A 309 18.44 -7.47 -11.02
CA GLU A 309 17.54 -6.47 -10.46
C GLU A 309 17.36 -5.33 -11.46
N LEU A 310 16.11 -4.95 -11.68
CA LEU A 310 15.75 -3.91 -12.63
C LEU A 310 15.12 -2.74 -11.86
N MET A 311 15.51 -1.52 -12.21
CA MET A 311 14.89 -0.30 -11.70
C MET A 311 14.52 0.62 -12.86
N SER A 312 13.30 1.16 -12.87
CA SER A 312 12.88 2.17 -13.83
C SER A 312 12.00 3.22 -13.17
N GLY A 313 12.27 4.50 -13.42
CA GLY A 313 11.48 5.62 -12.85
C GLY A 313 11.35 5.59 -11.33
N GLY A 314 12.41 5.19 -10.61
CA GLY A 314 12.39 5.05 -9.13
C GLY A 314 11.76 3.76 -8.61
N ARG A 315 11.09 2.96 -9.46
CA ARG A 315 10.47 1.70 -9.08
C ARG A 315 11.39 0.52 -9.34
N MET A 316 11.47 -0.39 -8.37
CA MET A 316 12.04 -1.72 -8.55
C MET A 316 11.05 -2.58 -9.35
N LEU A 317 11.53 -3.18 -10.43
CA LEU A 317 10.78 -4.07 -11.30
C LEU A 317 11.04 -5.54 -10.91
N PRO A 318 10.17 -6.49 -11.33
CA PRO A 318 10.41 -7.91 -11.07
C PRO A 318 11.80 -8.34 -11.56
N PRO A 319 12.61 -9.00 -10.71
CA PRO A 319 13.96 -9.39 -11.10
C PRO A 319 13.93 -10.51 -12.14
N ILE A 320 14.90 -10.49 -13.05
CA ILE A 320 15.05 -11.54 -14.08
C ILE A 320 16.09 -12.56 -13.60
N ARG A 321 15.76 -13.85 -13.69
CA ARG A 321 16.74 -14.92 -13.53
C ARG A 321 17.48 -15.16 -14.83
N VAL A 322 18.81 -15.09 -14.83
CA VAL A 322 19.68 -15.36 -15.99
C VAL A 322 20.58 -16.55 -15.70
N VAL A 323 20.69 -17.47 -16.65
CA VAL A 323 21.61 -18.60 -16.61
C VAL A 323 22.76 -18.31 -17.59
N LYS A 324 24.00 -18.31 -17.10
CA LYS A 324 25.20 -18.25 -17.95
C LYS A 324 25.76 -19.66 -18.15
N GLN A 325 26.01 -20.02 -19.41
CA GLN A 325 26.68 -21.26 -19.81
C GLN A 325 27.76 -20.93 -20.84
N ASN A 326 28.83 -21.72 -20.93
CA ASN A 326 29.71 -21.67 -22.09
C ASN A 326 28.97 -22.34 -23.27
N LEU A 327 28.37 -21.50 -24.10
CA LEU A 327 27.70 -21.87 -25.35
C LEU A 327 28.66 -21.71 -26.53
#